data_AF-A0A4R4KVC8-F1
#
_entry.id   AF-A0A4R4KVC8-F1
#
_cell.length_a   1.000
_cell.length_b   1.000
_cell.length_c   1.000
_cell.angle_alpha   90.00
_cell.angle_beta   90.00
_cell.angle_gamma   90.00
#
_symmetry.space_group_name_H-M   'P 1'
#
loop_
_entity.id
_entity.type
_entity.pdbx_description
1 polymer ?
#
loop_
_entity_poly.entity_id
_entity_poly.type
_entity_poly.pdbx_seq_one_letter_code
_entity_poly.pdbx_strand_id
1 'polypeptide(L)'
;MSAALWRPVAGCGPFCLPAPGEVPAVPVALRVARLLGVLGMMLVGAGLVGLLPVLPRVERAAVVRGWARGATRVLGVRLEVRGRPPRRPALLVANHVSWLDVLAVLAVTPARLLAKSEVRRWPLVGLLARGSGALFVDRARPRDLPETVDRIAATLRGGDPVAVFPEGTTWCGASATADCRPRRGFRPATFQAAVDAGAPVVPIRISYRCASIGVGTTAAAFVGEETLWRSVLRVLAARELVLIVRVAAALHPAGDADRRALARAAEAAVHLVPARVAVPAPTAVAVPAPATGPADIRKAPSRAASTVRFPGALSVLPGISPQGRSASPGRRTTATTRG
;
A
#
# COMPACT_ATOMS: atom_id res chain seq x y z
N MET A 1 -22.25 -5.39 18.90
CA MET A 1 -20.96 -4.97 18.31
C MET A 1 -21.18 -4.65 16.82
N SER A 2 -21.55 -3.42 16.47
CA SER A 2 -21.82 -3.08 15.07
C SER A 2 -20.54 -2.67 14.35
N ALA A 3 -20.03 -3.52 13.46
CA ALA A 3 -19.00 -3.12 12.52
C ALA A 3 -19.53 -1.96 11.67
N ALA A 4 -18.87 -0.80 11.74
CA ALA A 4 -19.33 0.40 11.05
C ALA A 4 -19.24 0.21 9.53
N LEU A 5 -20.36 -0.17 8.90
CA LEU A 5 -20.51 -0.60 7.50
C LEU A 5 -19.85 0.31 6.45
N TRP A 6 -19.57 1.57 6.80
CA TRP A 6 -18.97 2.55 5.91
C TRP A 6 -17.46 2.78 6.10
N ARG A 7 -16.88 2.41 7.25
CA ARG A 7 -15.43 2.52 7.52
C ARG A 7 -14.68 1.39 6.79
N PRO A 8 -13.73 1.70 5.88
CA PRO A 8 -12.88 0.67 5.30
C PRO A 8 -11.92 0.15 6.37
N VAL A 9 -11.80 -1.17 6.46
CA VAL A 9 -10.84 -1.86 7.32
C VAL A 9 -9.92 -2.67 6.40
N ALA A 10 -8.61 -2.56 6.62
CA ALA A 10 -7.63 -3.44 5.99
C ALA A 10 -7.46 -4.69 6.85
N GLY A 11 -7.25 -5.85 6.24
CA GLY A 11 -7.01 -7.11 6.96
C GLY A 11 -5.59 -7.21 7.57
N CYS A 12 -4.98 -6.09 7.95
CA CYS A 12 -3.60 -6.04 8.43
C CYS A 12 -3.54 -6.10 9.96
N GLY A 13 -2.54 -6.81 10.48
CA GLY A 13 -2.20 -6.80 11.90
C GLY A 13 -0.68 -6.73 12.14
N PRO A 14 -0.21 -6.97 13.37
CA PRO A 14 1.21 -6.98 13.70
C PRO A 14 2.04 -7.95 12.85
N PHE A 15 1.44 -9.06 12.41
CA PHE A 15 2.05 -10.04 11.49
C PHE A 15 2.40 -9.46 10.10
N CYS A 16 1.92 -8.26 9.75
CA CYS A 16 2.33 -7.57 8.54
C CYS A 16 3.58 -6.70 8.72
N LEU A 17 4.06 -6.49 9.95
CA LEU A 17 5.27 -5.71 10.23
C LEU A 17 6.51 -6.62 10.18
N PRO A 18 7.72 -6.08 9.94
CA PRO A 18 8.94 -6.87 9.88
C PRO A 18 9.23 -7.58 11.21
N ALA A 19 9.84 -8.76 11.14
CA ALA A 19 10.31 -9.46 12.33
C ALA A 19 11.43 -8.66 13.05
N PRO A 20 11.62 -8.82 14.37
CA PRO A 20 12.73 -8.21 15.08
C PRO A 20 14.08 -8.55 14.42
N GLY A 21 14.84 -7.52 14.03
CA GLY A 21 16.12 -7.67 13.35
C GLY A 21 16.06 -7.70 11.81
N GLU A 22 14.89 -7.94 11.19
CA GLU A 22 14.75 -8.00 9.72
C GLU A 22 15.13 -6.67 9.05
N VAL A 23 14.78 -5.56 9.68
CA VAL A 23 15.20 -4.21 9.26
C VAL A 23 16.20 -3.70 10.30
N PRO A 24 17.47 -3.48 9.92
CA PRO A 24 18.48 -3.00 10.86
C PRO A 24 18.08 -1.68 11.51
N ALA A 25 18.32 -1.58 12.81
CA ALA A 25 17.97 -0.39 13.59
C ALA A 25 19.19 0.54 13.77
N VAL A 26 18.96 1.84 13.79
CA VAL A 26 20.01 2.83 14.10
C VAL A 26 20.27 2.93 15.61
N PRO A 27 21.45 3.42 16.06
CA PRO A 27 21.75 3.67 17.47
C PRO A 27 20.75 4.62 18.13
N VAL A 28 20.53 4.47 19.44
CA VAL A 28 19.55 5.27 20.21
C VAL A 28 19.80 6.78 20.08
N ALA A 29 21.06 7.22 20.13
CA ALA A 29 21.43 8.62 19.93
C ALA A 29 20.91 9.19 18.60
N LEU A 30 20.98 8.43 17.51
CA LEU A 30 20.44 8.87 16.22
C LEU A 30 18.91 8.86 16.20
N ARG A 31 18.24 7.95 16.94
CA ARG A 31 16.76 7.99 17.09
C ARG A 31 16.32 9.25 17.82
N VAL A 32 17.03 9.64 18.88
CA VAL A 32 16.78 10.87 19.64
C VAL A 32 17.05 12.10 18.76
N ALA A 33 18.17 12.16 18.05
CA ALA A 33 18.47 13.26 17.12
C ALA A 33 17.41 13.42 16.03
N ARG A 34 16.96 12.31 15.43
CA ARG A 34 15.85 12.30 14.46
C ARG A 34 14.53 12.78 15.09
N LEU A 35 14.20 12.35 16.32
CA LEU A 35 13.00 12.80 17.04
C LEU A 35 13.04 14.31 17.32
N LEU A 36 14.15 14.82 17.86
CA LEU A 36 14.34 16.26 18.10
C LEU A 36 14.22 17.07 16.81
N GLY A 37 14.82 16.57 15.72
CA GLY A 37 14.65 17.17 14.40
C GLY A 37 13.20 17.15 13.91
N VAL A 38 12.44 16.08 14.13
CA VAL A 38 11.01 16.02 13.77
C VAL A 38 10.21 17.08 14.52
N LEU A 39 10.47 17.24 15.82
CA LEU A 39 9.86 18.30 16.63
C LEU A 39 10.24 19.70 16.09
N GLY A 40 11.51 19.93 15.77
CA GLY A 40 11.97 21.15 15.11
C GLY A 40 11.26 21.40 13.76
N MET A 41 11.11 20.38 12.92
CA MET A 41 10.37 20.48 11.66
C MET A 41 8.87 20.77 11.86
N MET A 42 8.25 20.29 12.94
CA MET A 42 6.87 20.66 13.28
C MET A 42 6.77 22.14 13.69
N LEU A 43 7.72 22.66 14.47
CA LEU A 43 7.78 24.08 14.86
C LEU A 43 8.03 24.99 13.65
N VAL A 44 8.99 24.64 12.78
CA VAL A 44 9.23 25.33 11.51
C VAL A 44 7.96 25.31 10.64
N GLY A 45 7.27 24.17 10.55
CA GLY A 45 5.99 24.08 9.85
C GLY A 45 4.91 24.99 10.43
N ALA A 46 4.81 25.09 11.75
CA ALA A 46 3.84 25.94 12.43
C ALA A 46 4.09 27.44 12.16
N GLY A 47 5.36 27.87 12.14
CA GLY A 47 5.73 29.23 11.72
C GLY A 47 5.42 29.48 10.24
N LEU A 48 5.80 28.55 9.35
CA LEU A 48 5.54 28.66 7.92
C LEU A 48 4.04 28.74 7.58
N VAL A 49 3.16 28.10 8.35
CA VAL A 49 1.70 28.20 8.19
C VAL A 49 1.18 29.63 8.25
N GLY A 50 1.79 30.51 9.07
CA GLY A 50 1.44 31.93 9.10
C GLY A 50 1.84 32.69 7.82
N LEU A 51 2.88 32.20 7.13
CA LEU A 51 3.42 32.81 5.91
C LEU A 51 2.72 32.31 4.63
N LEU A 52 2.23 31.06 4.58
CA LEU A 52 1.61 30.47 3.38
C LEU A 52 0.47 31.30 2.73
N PRO A 53 -0.38 32.06 3.47
CA PRO A 53 -1.44 32.88 2.87
C PRO A 53 -0.94 34.09 2.08
N VAL A 54 0.21 34.67 2.46
CA VAL A 54 0.77 35.88 1.80
C VAL A 54 1.75 35.54 0.66
N LEU A 55 2.17 34.28 0.55
CA LEU A 55 3.03 33.82 -0.54
C LEU A 55 2.24 33.59 -1.84
N PRO A 56 2.78 33.97 -3.02
CA PRO A 56 2.20 33.56 -4.29
C PRO A 56 2.29 32.03 -4.47
N ARG A 57 1.55 31.51 -5.47
CA ARG A 57 1.28 30.07 -5.61
C ARG A 57 2.56 29.22 -5.76
N VAL A 58 3.58 29.75 -6.46
CA VAL A 58 4.81 29.02 -6.78
C VAL A 58 5.70 28.88 -5.55
N GLU A 59 5.84 29.97 -4.79
CA GLU A 59 6.60 30.10 -3.56
C GLU A 59 5.95 29.26 -2.45
N ARG A 60 4.62 29.35 -2.31
CA ARG A 60 3.84 28.47 -1.41
C ARG A 60 4.10 27.00 -1.70
N ALA A 61 4.10 26.60 -2.98
CA ALA A 61 4.42 25.25 -3.38
C ALA A 61 5.89 24.89 -3.08
N ALA A 62 6.84 25.77 -3.36
CA ALA A 62 8.26 25.55 -3.06
C ALA A 62 8.52 25.37 -1.55
N VAL A 63 7.89 26.18 -0.71
CA VAL A 63 7.96 26.10 0.77
C VAL A 63 7.39 24.77 1.27
N VAL A 64 6.17 24.40 0.88
CA VAL A 64 5.55 23.12 1.29
C VAL A 64 6.37 21.91 0.82
N ARG A 65 6.89 21.97 -0.42
CA ARG A 65 7.78 20.95 -0.99
C ARG A 65 9.09 20.83 -0.20
N GLY A 66 9.71 21.96 0.13
CA GLY A 66 10.96 22.04 0.88
C GLY A 66 10.78 21.48 2.29
N TRP A 67 9.73 21.91 2.98
CA TRP A 67 9.35 21.41 4.30
C TRP A 67 9.12 19.89 4.31
N ALA A 68 8.32 19.36 3.36
CA ALA A 68 8.05 17.93 3.28
C ALA A 68 9.32 17.10 3.02
N ARG A 69 10.23 17.58 2.15
CA ARG A 69 11.54 16.95 1.91
C ARG A 69 12.46 17.03 3.13
N GLY A 70 12.44 18.14 3.85
CA GLY A 70 13.15 18.30 5.13
C GLY A 70 12.67 17.27 6.15
N ALA A 71 11.35 17.18 6.36
CA ALA A 71 10.73 16.22 7.26
C ALA A 71 11.11 14.77 6.93
N THR A 72 11.06 14.35 5.66
CA THR A 72 11.50 12.98 5.28
C THR A 72 12.97 12.73 5.59
N ARG A 73 13.87 13.68 5.30
CA ARG A 73 15.31 13.51 5.59
C ARG A 73 15.58 13.38 7.08
N VAL A 74 14.94 14.22 7.89
CA VAL A 74 15.09 14.24 9.35
C VAL A 74 14.50 12.99 10.00
N LEU A 75 13.45 12.39 9.42
CA LEU A 75 12.96 11.06 9.78
C LEU A 75 13.94 9.92 9.42
N GLY A 76 15.02 10.21 8.68
CA GLY A 76 15.94 9.20 8.16
C GLY A 76 15.44 8.46 6.93
N VAL A 77 14.41 9.01 6.25
CA VAL A 77 13.74 8.41 5.09
C VAL A 77 14.27 9.04 3.80
N ARG A 78 14.90 8.24 2.94
CA ARG A 78 15.29 8.68 1.60
C ARG A 78 14.08 8.65 0.67
N LEU A 79 13.72 9.80 0.11
CA LEU A 79 12.69 9.91 -0.93
C LEU A 79 13.28 9.64 -2.32
N GLU A 80 12.76 8.63 -3.02
CA GLU A 80 13.01 8.38 -4.45
C GLU A 80 11.75 8.72 -5.25
N VAL A 81 11.88 9.54 -6.30
CA VAL A 81 10.78 9.89 -7.20
C VAL A 81 11.07 9.32 -8.58
N ARG A 82 10.10 8.61 -9.16
CA ARG A 82 10.17 8.04 -10.52
C ARG A 82 8.95 8.47 -11.32
N GLY A 83 9.11 8.64 -12.64
CA GLY A 83 8.10 9.26 -13.48
C GLY A 83 8.12 10.79 -13.40
N ARG A 84 7.18 11.46 -14.08
CA ARG A 84 7.11 12.92 -14.18
C ARG A 84 5.93 13.45 -13.35
N PRO A 85 6.14 14.29 -12.33
CA PRO A 85 5.05 14.96 -11.63
C PRO A 85 4.21 15.82 -12.60
N PRO A 86 2.90 15.98 -12.36
CA PRO A 86 2.06 16.79 -13.24
C PRO A 86 2.46 18.26 -13.21
N ARG A 87 2.48 18.89 -14.39
CA ARG A 87 2.74 20.33 -14.57
C ARG A 87 1.49 21.20 -14.42
N ARG A 88 0.31 20.60 -14.51
CA ARG A 88 -1.00 21.26 -14.36
C ARG A 88 -1.71 20.74 -13.10
N PRO A 89 -2.70 21.49 -12.57
CA PRO A 89 -3.56 21.01 -11.49
C PRO A 89 -4.19 19.66 -11.86
N ALA A 90 -4.22 18.74 -10.90
CA ALA A 90 -4.61 17.35 -11.12
C ALA A 90 -5.17 16.75 -9.83
N LEU A 91 -6.04 15.75 -9.95
CA LEU A 91 -6.41 14.88 -8.84
C LEU A 91 -5.34 13.78 -8.71
N LEU A 92 -4.46 13.91 -7.71
CA LEU A 92 -3.47 12.89 -7.40
C LEU A 92 -4.13 11.78 -6.60
N VAL A 93 -4.02 10.53 -7.05
CA VAL A 93 -4.63 9.37 -6.39
C VAL A 93 -3.56 8.35 -6.04
N ALA A 94 -3.44 8.02 -4.76
CA ALA A 94 -2.39 7.14 -4.27
C ALA A 94 -2.93 5.97 -3.43
N ASN A 95 -2.19 4.87 -3.42
CA ASN A 95 -2.32 3.86 -2.36
C ASN A 95 -1.80 4.42 -1.03
N HIS A 96 -2.29 3.86 0.07
CA HIS A 96 -2.00 4.32 1.41
C HIS A 96 -1.42 3.18 2.26
N VAL A 97 -0.17 3.33 2.64
CA VAL A 97 0.59 2.41 3.47
C VAL A 97 0.94 3.05 4.81
N SER A 98 1.22 4.35 4.85
CA SER A 98 1.76 5.04 6.01
C SER A 98 1.30 6.49 6.11
N TRP A 99 1.41 7.07 7.31
CA TRP A 99 1.35 8.53 7.48
C TRP A 99 2.49 9.25 6.74
N LEU A 100 3.61 8.56 6.45
CA LEU A 100 4.70 9.07 5.61
C LEU A 100 4.28 9.39 4.16
N ASP A 101 3.22 8.75 3.66
CA ASP A 101 2.73 8.93 2.29
C ASP A 101 2.31 10.38 2.01
N VAL A 102 1.79 11.06 3.04
CA VAL A 102 1.44 12.49 3.04
C VAL A 102 2.67 13.35 2.71
N LEU A 103 3.80 13.08 3.37
CA LEU A 103 5.05 13.78 3.11
C LEU A 103 5.60 13.45 1.72
N ALA A 104 5.45 12.19 1.28
CA ALA A 104 5.82 11.74 -0.06
C ALA A 104 5.11 12.55 -1.15
N VAL A 105 3.78 12.65 -1.05
CA VAL A 105 2.94 13.40 -2.00
C VAL A 105 3.32 14.88 -1.99
N LEU A 106 3.37 15.54 -0.83
CA LEU A 106 3.71 16.96 -0.73
C LEU A 106 5.12 17.29 -1.26
N ALA A 107 6.09 16.38 -1.09
CA ALA A 107 7.44 16.52 -1.62
C ALA A 107 7.53 16.35 -3.15
N VAL A 108 6.55 15.70 -3.78
CA VAL A 108 6.46 15.46 -5.23
C VAL A 108 5.55 16.49 -5.93
N THR A 109 4.39 16.76 -5.37
CA THR A 109 3.44 17.79 -5.81
C THR A 109 2.71 18.36 -4.58
N PRO A 110 3.00 19.61 -4.19
CA PRO A 110 2.31 20.33 -3.11
C PRO A 110 0.81 20.49 -3.40
N ALA A 111 0.03 19.50 -2.94
CA ALA A 111 -1.39 19.41 -3.17
C ALA A 111 -2.19 19.64 -1.88
N ARG A 112 -3.42 20.15 -2.02
CA ARG A 112 -4.39 20.16 -0.91
C ARG A 112 -4.78 18.71 -0.62
N LEU A 113 -4.57 18.23 0.60
CA LEU A 113 -4.85 16.84 0.94
C LEU A 113 -6.30 16.65 1.41
N LEU A 114 -6.93 15.54 1.00
CA LEU A 114 -8.20 15.10 1.58
C LEU A 114 -7.95 14.28 2.86
N ALA A 115 -8.11 14.92 4.01
CA ALA A 115 -7.90 14.35 5.33
C ALA A 115 -9.21 13.92 6.01
N LYS A 116 -9.14 13.00 6.98
CA LYS A 116 -10.29 12.67 7.84
C LYS A 116 -10.60 13.84 8.78
N SER A 117 -11.87 14.10 9.08
CA SER A 117 -12.29 15.21 9.95
C SER A 117 -11.65 15.20 11.34
N GLU A 118 -11.30 14.03 11.88
CA GLU A 118 -10.63 13.89 13.17
C GLU A 118 -9.21 14.49 13.18
N VAL A 119 -8.49 14.44 12.06
CA VAL A 119 -7.12 14.98 11.92
C VAL A 119 -7.09 16.49 12.15
N ARG A 120 -8.18 17.21 11.85
CA ARG A 120 -8.33 18.65 12.09
C ARG A 120 -8.12 19.03 13.56
N ARG A 121 -8.42 18.11 14.49
CA ARG A 121 -8.36 18.30 15.95
C ARG A 121 -7.00 17.88 16.56
N TRP A 122 -6.10 17.29 15.79
CA TRP A 122 -4.81 16.82 16.32
C TRP A 122 -3.87 18.00 16.62
N PRO A 123 -3.18 18.03 17.79
CA PRO A 123 -2.17 19.04 18.09
C PRO A 123 -1.07 19.06 17.03
N LEU A 124 -0.62 20.26 16.64
CA LEU A 124 0.33 20.56 15.57
C LEU A 124 -0.08 20.04 14.17
N VAL A 125 -0.29 18.74 13.98
CA VAL A 125 -0.72 18.14 12.69
C VAL A 125 -2.02 18.78 12.16
N GLY A 126 -3.00 19.03 13.03
CA GLY A 126 -4.25 19.70 12.67
C GLY A 126 -4.09 21.20 12.39
N LEU A 127 -3.04 21.86 12.92
CA LEU A 127 -2.65 23.22 12.52
C LEU A 127 -2.01 23.20 11.13
N LEU A 128 -1.04 22.32 10.89
CA LEU A 128 -0.37 22.16 9.60
C LEU A 128 -1.36 21.78 8.48
N ALA A 129 -2.29 20.86 8.76
CA ALA A 129 -3.32 20.46 7.80
C ALA A 129 -4.24 21.64 7.44
N ARG A 130 -4.70 22.43 8.42
CA ARG A 130 -5.53 23.62 8.15
C ARG A 130 -4.75 24.69 7.38
N GLY A 131 -3.53 25.02 7.82
CA GLY A 131 -2.69 26.04 7.18
C GLY A 131 -2.25 25.70 5.76
N SER A 132 -2.03 24.42 5.46
CA SER A 132 -1.79 23.94 4.10
C SER A 132 -3.07 23.82 3.25
N GLY A 133 -4.23 24.21 3.78
CA GLY A 133 -5.52 24.19 3.09
C GLY A 133 -6.05 22.78 2.81
N ALA A 134 -5.79 21.81 3.69
CA ALA A 134 -6.33 20.48 3.57
C ALA A 134 -7.87 20.49 3.56
N LEU A 135 -8.45 19.67 2.70
CA LEU A 135 -9.88 19.44 2.62
C LEU A 135 -10.23 18.33 3.61
N PHE A 136 -11.20 18.56 4.49
CA PHE A 136 -11.66 17.55 5.44
C PHE A 136 -12.93 16.84 4.93
N VAL A 137 -12.99 15.52 5.14
CA VAL A 137 -14.16 14.67 4.91
C VAL A 137 -14.54 13.91 6.18
N ASP A 138 -15.84 13.90 6.51
CA ASP A 138 -16.37 13.12 7.62
C ASP A 138 -16.79 11.72 7.14
N ARG A 139 -16.11 10.69 7.66
CA ARG A 139 -16.37 9.29 7.29
C ARG A 139 -17.38 8.57 8.18
N ALA A 140 -18.11 9.32 9.01
CA ALA A 140 -19.32 8.88 9.69
C ALA A 140 -20.59 9.51 9.08
N ARG A 141 -20.45 10.52 8.20
CA ARG A 141 -21.58 11.20 7.54
C ARG A 141 -21.51 11.09 6.01
N PRO A 142 -22.02 9.99 5.42
CA PRO A 142 -22.08 9.81 3.96
C PRO A 142 -22.81 10.93 3.21
N ARG A 143 -23.77 11.60 3.87
CA ARG A 143 -24.51 12.75 3.35
C ARG A 143 -23.65 13.98 3.05
N ASP A 144 -22.49 14.12 3.69
CA ASP A 144 -21.57 15.26 3.51
C ASP A 144 -20.60 15.04 2.32
N LEU A 145 -20.72 13.90 1.63
CA LEU A 145 -19.84 13.50 0.54
C LEU A 145 -20.02 14.32 -0.75
N PRO A 146 -21.24 14.74 -1.18
CA PRO A 146 -21.40 15.62 -2.34
C PRO A 146 -20.70 16.96 -2.14
N GLU A 147 -20.92 17.65 -1.02
CA GLU A 147 -20.23 18.91 -0.68
C GLU A 147 -18.70 18.75 -0.65
N THR A 148 -18.21 17.59 -0.18
CA THR A 148 -16.78 17.25 -0.24
C THR A 148 -16.28 17.13 -1.68
N VAL A 149 -17.06 16.51 -2.59
CA VAL A 149 -16.75 16.39 -4.02
C VAL A 149 -16.75 17.77 -4.69
N ASP A 150 -17.75 18.60 -4.42
CA ASP A 150 -17.86 19.97 -4.97
C ASP A 150 -16.67 20.83 -4.54
N ARG A 151 -16.26 20.74 -3.27
CA ARG A 151 -15.07 21.42 -2.75
C ARG A 151 -13.77 20.95 -3.40
N ILE A 152 -13.64 19.66 -3.72
CA ILE A 152 -12.48 19.15 -4.49
C ILE A 152 -12.51 19.71 -5.92
N ALA A 153 -13.67 19.67 -6.59
CA ALA A 153 -13.81 20.17 -7.96
C ALA A 153 -13.52 21.68 -8.05
N ALA A 154 -14.03 22.48 -7.10
CA ALA A 154 -13.74 23.90 -6.98
C ALA A 154 -12.24 24.17 -6.73
N THR A 155 -11.57 23.36 -5.91
CA THR A 155 -10.13 23.49 -5.64
C THR A 155 -9.30 23.22 -6.91
N LEU A 156 -9.67 22.17 -7.67
CA LEU A 156 -9.03 21.82 -8.94
C LEU A 156 -9.23 22.93 -10.00
N ARG A 157 -10.46 23.45 -10.15
CA ARG A 157 -10.78 24.58 -11.03
C ARG A 157 -10.06 25.88 -10.60
N GLY A 158 -9.88 26.09 -9.30
CA GLY A 158 -9.12 27.21 -8.72
C GLY A 158 -7.58 27.14 -8.90
N GLY A 159 -7.09 26.07 -9.55
CA GLY A 159 -5.70 25.91 -9.94
C GLY A 159 -4.79 25.27 -8.89
N ASP A 160 -5.33 24.75 -7.78
CA ASP A 160 -4.56 23.98 -6.80
C ASP A 160 -4.74 22.48 -7.04
N PRO A 161 -3.68 21.66 -7.14
CA PRO A 161 -3.82 20.21 -7.22
C PRO A 161 -4.38 19.66 -5.90
N VAL A 162 -5.20 18.60 -5.99
CA VAL A 162 -5.78 17.92 -4.83
C VAL A 162 -5.24 16.50 -4.78
N ALA A 163 -4.87 16.00 -3.60
CA ALA A 163 -4.43 14.62 -3.44
C ALA A 163 -5.29 13.84 -2.45
N VAL A 164 -5.61 12.61 -2.83
CA VAL A 164 -6.51 11.72 -2.12
C VAL A 164 -5.93 10.31 -2.03
N PHE A 165 -6.36 9.57 -1.01
CA PHE A 165 -6.03 8.16 -0.79
C PHE A 165 -7.32 7.33 -0.92
N PRO A 166 -7.74 6.90 -2.14
CA PRO A 166 -9.10 6.41 -2.38
C PRO A 166 -9.44 5.09 -1.68
N GLU A 167 -8.44 4.31 -1.27
CA GLU A 167 -8.62 3.10 -0.43
C GLU A 167 -9.33 3.45 0.89
N GLY A 168 -9.12 4.67 1.39
CA GLY A 168 -9.71 5.17 2.62
C GLY A 168 -9.14 4.56 3.91
N THR A 169 -8.17 3.66 3.84
CA THR A 169 -7.44 3.14 5.01
C THR A 169 -5.98 2.92 4.63
N THR A 170 -5.08 2.93 5.60
CA THR A 170 -3.73 2.37 5.41
C THR A 170 -3.79 0.85 5.41
N TRP A 171 -2.86 0.22 4.68
CA TRP A 171 -2.61 -1.23 4.70
C TRP A 171 -1.13 -1.53 4.45
N CYS A 172 -0.68 -2.78 4.61
CA CYS A 172 0.75 -3.11 4.60
C CYS A 172 1.45 -2.93 3.25
N GLY A 173 0.70 -2.86 2.13
CA GLY A 173 1.25 -2.78 0.78
C GLY A 173 1.87 -4.10 0.26
N ALA A 174 1.93 -5.15 1.08
CA ALA A 174 2.47 -6.45 0.72
C ALA A 174 1.45 -7.26 -0.08
N SER A 175 1.88 -7.81 -1.22
CA SER A 175 1.01 -8.53 -2.16
C SER A 175 1.03 -10.06 -2.01
N ALA A 176 1.90 -10.60 -1.14
CA ALA A 176 2.36 -12.00 -1.26
C ALA A 176 1.93 -12.94 -0.13
N THR A 177 1.65 -12.44 1.08
CA THR A 177 1.48 -13.30 2.28
C THR A 177 0.11 -13.22 2.95
N ALA A 178 -0.75 -12.25 2.60
CA ALA A 178 -2.13 -12.17 3.06
C ALA A 178 -2.99 -11.27 2.15
N ASP A 179 -4.29 -11.58 2.01
CA ASP A 179 -5.31 -10.71 1.39
C ASP A 179 -5.65 -9.53 2.32
N CYS A 180 -4.64 -8.70 2.59
CA CYS A 180 -4.73 -7.54 3.46
C CYS A 180 -5.31 -6.29 2.78
N ARG A 181 -5.44 -6.34 1.44
CA ARG A 181 -5.91 -5.22 0.60
C ARG A 181 -7.35 -4.84 0.98
N PRO A 182 -7.69 -3.53 1.05
CA PRO A 182 -9.08 -3.10 1.21
C PRO A 182 -9.95 -3.59 0.05
N ARG A 183 -10.83 -4.58 0.30
CA ARG A 183 -11.67 -5.27 -0.71
C ARG A 183 -12.56 -4.37 -1.58
N ARG A 184 -12.83 -3.14 -1.16
CA ARG A 184 -13.65 -2.17 -1.91
C ARG A 184 -12.87 -1.37 -2.96
N GLY A 185 -11.55 -1.59 -3.07
CA GLY A 185 -10.68 -0.90 -4.02
C GLY A 185 -10.67 0.63 -3.85
N PHE A 186 -10.43 1.35 -4.93
CA PHE A 186 -10.44 2.80 -4.96
C PHE A 186 -11.88 3.34 -4.95
N ARG A 187 -12.24 4.12 -3.92
CA ARG A 187 -13.58 4.69 -3.78
C ARG A 187 -13.89 5.71 -4.89
N PRO A 188 -14.90 5.49 -5.75
CA PRO A 188 -15.14 6.33 -6.93
C PRO A 188 -15.58 7.77 -6.67
N ALA A 189 -16.03 8.11 -5.45
CA ALA A 189 -16.67 9.40 -5.18
C ALA A 189 -15.75 10.61 -5.50
N THR A 190 -14.48 10.57 -5.08
CA THR A 190 -13.52 11.65 -5.36
C THR A 190 -13.14 11.77 -6.82
N PHE A 191 -13.35 10.74 -7.63
CA PHE A 191 -13.09 10.78 -9.06
C PHE A 191 -14.16 11.58 -9.81
N GLN A 192 -15.37 11.71 -9.25
CA GLN A 192 -16.39 12.62 -9.78
C GLN A 192 -15.85 14.05 -9.85
N ALA A 193 -15.19 14.52 -8.79
CA ALA A 193 -14.62 15.86 -8.74
C ALA A 193 -13.55 16.14 -9.82
N ALA A 194 -12.90 15.10 -10.36
CA ALA A 194 -12.00 15.25 -11.50
C ALA A 194 -12.76 15.38 -12.82
N VAL A 195 -13.86 14.62 -13.00
CA VAL A 195 -14.78 14.76 -14.14
C VAL A 195 -15.42 16.15 -14.13
N ASP A 196 -16.02 16.57 -13.00
CA ASP A 196 -16.70 17.86 -12.84
C ASP A 196 -15.77 19.08 -13.03
N ALA A 197 -14.46 18.89 -12.82
CA ALA A 197 -13.44 19.91 -13.01
C ALA A 197 -12.73 19.84 -14.39
N GLY A 198 -13.00 18.83 -15.21
CA GLY A 198 -12.22 18.53 -16.43
C GLY A 198 -10.74 18.27 -16.13
N ALA A 199 -10.41 17.83 -14.91
CA ALA A 199 -9.05 17.75 -14.40
C ALA A 199 -8.46 16.34 -14.60
N PRO A 200 -7.18 16.21 -14.98
CA PRO A 200 -6.53 14.91 -15.10
C PRO A 200 -6.40 14.23 -13.74
N VAL A 201 -6.59 12.92 -13.73
CA VAL A 201 -6.29 12.05 -12.59
C VAL A 201 -4.89 11.49 -12.77
N VAL A 202 -4.04 11.64 -11.76
CA VAL A 202 -2.63 11.19 -11.79
C VAL A 202 -2.44 10.08 -10.76
N PRO A 203 -2.33 8.82 -11.19
CA PRO A 203 -2.08 7.70 -10.28
C PRO A 203 -0.65 7.74 -9.74
N ILE A 204 -0.49 7.51 -8.43
CA ILE A 204 0.79 7.50 -7.74
C ILE A 204 0.92 6.21 -6.93
N ARG A 205 1.94 5.39 -7.26
CA ARG A 205 2.30 4.21 -6.46
C ARG A 205 3.35 4.58 -5.42
N ILE A 206 3.00 4.42 -4.16
CA ILE A 206 3.88 4.59 -3.01
C ILE A 206 4.31 3.21 -2.51
N SER A 207 5.61 3.01 -2.31
CA SER A 207 6.19 1.74 -1.87
C SER A 207 7.45 1.98 -1.05
N TYR A 208 7.75 1.06 -0.13
CA TYR A 208 8.87 1.17 0.79
C TYR A 208 9.86 0.02 0.56
N ARG A 209 11.16 0.33 0.63
CA ARG A 209 12.26 -0.65 0.66
C ARG A 209 13.26 -0.25 1.74
N CYS A 210 14.01 -1.20 2.28
CA CYS A 210 15.18 -0.90 3.12
C CYS A 210 16.43 -1.16 2.27
N ALA A 211 17.30 -0.15 2.12
CA ALA A 211 18.44 -0.29 1.20
C ALA A 211 19.46 -1.33 1.68
N SER A 212 19.71 -1.42 2.99
CA SER A 212 20.66 -2.39 3.57
C SER A 212 20.27 -3.87 3.43
N ILE A 213 19.01 -4.19 3.10
CA ILE A 213 18.54 -5.56 2.80
C ILE A 213 18.13 -5.74 1.32
N GLY A 214 18.26 -4.71 0.49
CA GLY A 214 17.92 -4.72 -0.94
C GLY A 214 16.43 -4.82 -1.31
N VAL A 215 15.58 -5.35 -0.42
CA VAL A 215 14.17 -5.72 -0.71
C VAL A 215 13.13 -4.70 -0.21
N GLY A 216 11.89 -4.88 -0.71
CA GLY A 216 10.72 -4.15 -0.21
C GLY A 216 10.45 -4.47 1.26
N THR A 217 9.91 -3.51 2.02
CA THR A 217 9.67 -3.68 3.46
C THR A 217 8.37 -3.03 3.91
N THR A 218 7.75 -3.60 4.93
CA THR A 218 6.59 -3.04 5.63
C THR A 218 6.99 -2.20 6.86
N ALA A 219 8.29 -1.93 7.07
CA ALA A 219 8.83 -1.16 8.20
C ALA A 219 8.29 0.28 8.37
N ALA A 220 7.56 0.79 7.36
CA ALA A 220 6.87 2.08 7.38
C ALA A 220 5.36 1.97 7.56
N ALA A 221 4.77 0.79 7.37
CA ALA A 221 3.32 0.59 7.29
C ALA A 221 2.64 0.97 8.61
N PHE A 222 1.49 1.62 8.54
CA PHE A 222 0.69 2.00 9.71
C PHE A 222 -0.59 1.15 9.71
N VAL A 223 -0.63 0.10 10.53
CA VAL A 223 -1.56 -1.02 10.37
C VAL A 223 -2.08 -1.59 11.70
N GLY A 224 -3.26 -2.20 11.65
CA GLY A 224 -3.94 -2.75 12.83
C GLY A 224 -4.22 -1.67 13.87
N GLU A 225 -4.19 -2.08 15.15
CA GLU A 225 -4.39 -1.21 16.31
C GLU A 225 -3.10 -0.50 16.79
N GLU A 226 -2.12 -0.29 15.89
CA GLU A 226 -0.91 0.44 16.24
C GLU A 226 -1.19 1.93 16.45
N THR A 227 -0.65 2.52 17.53
CA THR A 227 -0.73 3.96 17.75
C THR A 227 0.26 4.71 16.86
N LEU A 228 -0.07 5.94 16.46
CA LEU A 228 0.83 6.78 15.65
C LEU A 228 2.22 6.91 16.31
N TRP A 229 2.29 7.00 17.64
CA TRP A 229 3.54 7.09 18.38
C TRP A 229 4.43 5.83 18.23
N ARG A 230 3.85 4.62 18.33
CA ARG A 230 4.59 3.37 18.07
C ARG A 230 5.12 3.33 16.63
N SER A 231 4.31 3.74 15.67
CA SER A 231 4.70 3.85 14.25
C SER A 231 5.86 4.83 14.04
N VAL A 232 5.80 6.01 14.67
CA VAL A 232 6.86 7.02 14.63
C VAL A 232 8.17 6.48 15.22
N LEU A 233 8.13 5.87 16.41
CA LEU A 233 9.33 5.28 17.03
C LEU A 233 9.97 4.19 16.16
N ARG A 234 9.16 3.34 15.51
CA ARG A 234 9.62 2.31 14.57
C ARG A 234 10.26 2.90 13.32
N VAL A 235 9.67 3.93 12.73
CA VAL A 235 10.26 4.66 11.58
C VAL A 235 11.58 5.35 11.99
N LEU A 236 11.62 6.02 13.14
CA LEU A 236 12.83 6.65 13.66
C LEU A 236 13.96 5.65 13.92
N ALA A 237 13.63 4.41 14.30
CA ALA A 237 14.58 3.32 14.49
C ALA A 237 15.10 2.74 13.17
N ALA A 238 14.32 2.72 12.09
CA ALA A 238 14.69 2.06 10.84
C ALA A 238 15.95 2.67 10.18
N ARG A 239 16.91 1.81 9.80
CA ARG A 239 18.08 2.19 9.00
C ARG A 239 17.74 2.14 7.51
N GLU A 240 18.21 3.13 6.76
CA GLU A 240 18.15 3.18 5.29
C GLU A 240 16.75 2.90 4.69
N LEU A 241 15.71 3.39 5.35
CA LEU A 241 14.35 3.32 4.83
C LEU A 241 14.22 4.24 3.60
N VAL A 242 13.78 3.67 2.48
CA VAL A 242 13.58 4.37 1.22
C VAL A 242 12.10 4.36 0.86
N LEU A 243 11.55 5.56 0.70
CA LEU A 243 10.20 5.86 0.28
C LEU A 243 10.21 6.13 -1.23
N ILE A 244 9.68 5.20 -2.02
CA ILE A 244 9.63 5.29 -3.48
C ILE A 244 8.25 5.73 -3.91
N VAL A 245 8.19 6.89 -4.58
CA VAL A 245 7.01 7.43 -5.26
C VAL A 245 7.17 7.22 -6.76
N ARG A 246 6.28 6.43 -7.38
CA ARG A 246 6.19 6.29 -8.84
C ARG A 246 4.95 7.03 -9.34
N VAL A 247 5.13 8.05 -10.16
CA VAL A 247 4.05 8.79 -10.83
C VAL A 247 3.74 8.10 -12.16
N ALA A 248 2.50 7.64 -12.34
CA ALA A 248 2.03 7.01 -13.57
C ALA A 248 1.56 8.05 -14.62
N ALA A 249 1.17 7.58 -15.80
CA ALA A 249 0.57 8.42 -16.83
C ALA A 249 -0.75 9.04 -16.34
N ALA A 250 -1.01 10.29 -16.72
CA ALA A 250 -2.23 11.00 -16.38
C ALA A 250 -3.44 10.47 -17.19
N LEU A 251 -4.50 10.10 -16.49
CA LEU A 251 -5.79 9.72 -17.06
C LEU A 251 -6.62 11.00 -17.24
N HIS A 252 -7.05 11.28 -18.47
CA HIS A 252 -7.84 12.46 -18.79
C HIS A 252 -9.31 12.05 -18.95
N PRO A 253 -10.21 12.45 -18.03
CA PRO A 253 -11.63 12.13 -18.17
C PRO A 253 -12.25 12.92 -19.33
N ALA A 254 -13.12 12.26 -20.11
CA ALA A 254 -14.13 12.94 -20.90
C ALA A 254 -15.21 13.54 -19.98
N GLY A 255 -16.01 14.49 -20.48
CA GLY A 255 -17.03 15.19 -19.68
C GLY A 255 -18.14 14.28 -19.12
N ASP A 256 -18.37 13.14 -19.76
CA ASP A 256 -19.35 12.11 -19.43
C ASP A 256 -18.73 10.86 -18.78
N ALA A 257 -17.43 10.88 -18.46
CA ALA A 257 -16.68 9.69 -18.04
C ALA A 257 -17.21 9.07 -16.73
N ASP A 258 -17.44 7.75 -16.74
CA ASP A 258 -17.80 7.01 -15.53
C ASP A 258 -16.67 7.07 -14.49
N ARG A 259 -16.93 7.77 -13.39
CA ARG A 259 -16.06 7.83 -12.20
C ARG A 259 -15.62 6.46 -11.68
N ARG A 260 -16.41 5.38 -11.86
CA ARG A 260 -16.04 4.02 -11.44
C ARG A 260 -15.02 3.40 -12.41
N ALA A 261 -15.18 3.58 -13.71
CA ALA A 261 -14.18 3.21 -14.71
C ALA A 261 -12.86 3.96 -14.48
N LEU A 262 -12.92 5.27 -14.24
CA LEU A 262 -11.74 6.10 -13.94
C LEU A 262 -11.04 5.65 -12.64
N ALA A 263 -11.81 5.31 -11.59
CA ALA A 263 -11.28 4.76 -10.36
C ALA A 263 -10.57 3.41 -10.57
N ARG A 264 -11.19 2.48 -11.32
CA ARG A 264 -10.58 1.16 -11.65
C ARG A 264 -9.30 1.32 -12.49
N ALA A 265 -9.30 2.20 -13.47
CA ALA A 265 -8.12 2.48 -14.30
C ALA A 265 -6.95 3.05 -13.46
N ALA A 266 -7.25 3.99 -12.57
CA ALA A 266 -6.25 4.52 -11.64
C ALA A 266 -5.76 3.46 -10.64
N GLU A 267 -6.65 2.62 -10.11
CA GLU A 267 -6.31 1.53 -9.20
C GLU A 267 -5.37 0.52 -9.87
N ALA A 268 -5.65 0.12 -11.11
CA ALA A 268 -4.78 -0.74 -11.91
C ALA A 268 -3.40 -0.12 -12.14
N ALA A 269 -3.33 1.19 -12.43
CA ALA A 269 -2.07 1.91 -12.63
C ALA A 269 -1.23 2.05 -11.33
N VAL A 270 -1.89 2.15 -10.16
CA VAL A 270 -1.20 2.16 -8.86
C VAL A 270 -0.73 0.76 -8.46
N HIS A 271 -1.60 -0.24 -8.58
CA HIS A 271 -1.37 -1.58 -8.08
C HIS A 271 -0.99 -2.59 -9.16
N LEU A 272 -0.33 -2.12 -10.22
CA LEU A 272 0.22 -2.96 -11.29
C LEU A 272 0.72 -4.28 -10.69
N VAL A 273 -0.02 -5.35 -11.02
CA VAL A 273 0.40 -6.72 -10.80
C VAL A 273 1.82 -6.78 -11.34
N PRO A 274 2.81 -7.31 -10.61
CA PRO A 274 4.14 -7.43 -11.15
C PRO A 274 4.03 -8.13 -12.50
N ALA A 275 4.45 -7.47 -13.58
CA ALA A 275 4.80 -8.18 -14.79
C ALA A 275 5.75 -9.28 -14.31
N ARG A 276 5.36 -10.55 -14.50
CA ARG A 276 6.15 -11.69 -14.01
C ARG A 276 7.56 -11.43 -14.50
N VAL A 277 8.50 -11.19 -13.58
CA VAL A 277 9.90 -11.14 -13.93
C VAL A 277 10.15 -12.52 -14.51
N ALA A 278 10.40 -12.58 -15.82
CA ALA A 278 10.83 -13.80 -16.45
C ALA A 278 12.15 -14.15 -15.78
N VAL A 279 12.10 -15.08 -14.83
CA VAL A 279 13.29 -15.72 -14.31
C VAL A 279 13.95 -16.31 -15.55
N PRO A 280 15.18 -15.89 -15.90
CA PRO A 280 15.88 -16.50 -17.03
C PRO A 280 15.87 -18.00 -16.80
N ALA A 281 15.44 -18.78 -17.80
CA ALA A 281 15.49 -20.24 -17.69
C ALA A 281 16.91 -20.60 -17.25
N PRO A 282 17.09 -21.46 -16.22
CA PRO A 282 18.41 -21.80 -15.74
C PRO A 282 19.23 -22.30 -16.91
N THR A 283 20.33 -21.59 -17.23
CA THR A 283 21.21 -21.96 -18.32
C THR A 283 21.61 -23.40 -18.09
N ALA A 284 21.22 -24.30 -18.99
CA ALA A 284 21.53 -25.71 -18.86
C ALA A 284 23.05 -25.85 -18.87
N VAL A 285 23.63 -26.06 -17.69
CA VAL A 285 25.03 -26.45 -17.57
C VAL A 285 25.13 -27.81 -18.26
N ALA A 286 25.77 -27.82 -19.42
CA ALA A 286 26.02 -29.05 -20.14
C ALA A 286 26.88 -29.95 -19.25
N VAL A 287 26.26 -30.96 -18.63
CA VAL A 287 26.96 -32.04 -17.95
C VAL A 287 27.80 -32.75 -19.02
N PRO A 288 29.13 -32.82 -18.88
CA PRO A 288 29.94 -33.56 -19.84
C PRO A 288 29.45 -35.00 -19.94
N ALA A 289 29.23 -35.49 -21.15
CA ALA A 289 28.86 -36.88 -21.36
C ALA A 289 29.94 -37.80 -20.76
N PRO A 290 29.58 -38.87 -20.04
CA PRO A 290 30.57 -39.80 -19.50
C PRO A 290 31.38 -40.41 -20.63
N ALA A 291 32.70 -40.35 -20.53
CA ALA A 291 33.60 -40.88 -21.55
C ALA A 291 33.39 -42.39 -21.69
N THR A 292 33.02 -42.83 -22.90
CA THR A 292 32.87 -44.25 -23.24
C THR A 292 34.25 -44.90 -23.41
N GLY A 293 34.87 -45.30 -22.29
CA GLY A 293 35.99 -46.23 -22.31
C GLY A 293 35.53 -47.65 -22.64
N PRO A 294 36.29 -48.45 -23.41
CA PRO A 294 35.92 -49.83 -23.74
C PRO A 294 35.92 -50.71 -22.48
N ALA A 295 34.89 -51.54 -22.33
CA ALA A 295 34.70 -52.38 -21.17
C ALA A 295 35.53 -53.68 -21.26
N ASP A 296 36.54 -53.83 -20.38
CA ASP A 296 37.17 -55.12 -20.10
C ASP A 296 36.39 -55.85 -18.99
N ILE A 297 35.39 -56.65 -19.41
CA ILE A 297 34.57 -57.44 -18.49
C ILE A 297 35.28 -58.76 -18.18
N ARG A 298 36.13 -58.75 -17.15
CA ARG A 298 36.59 -59.98 -16.49
C ARG A 298 35.69 -60.33 -15.30
N LYS A 299 35.03 -61.48 -15.40
CA LYS A 299 34.10 -62.04 -14.40
C LYS A 299 34.79 -62.29 -13.05
N ALA A 300 34.11 -61.93 -11.96
CA ALA A 300 34.31 -62.49 -10.63
C ALA A 300 32.94 -62.80 -9.99
N PRO A 301 32.83 -63.82 -9.11
CA PRO A 301 31.57 -64.50 -8.85
C PRO A 301 30.69 -63.85 -7.77
N SER A 302 29.39 -64.13 -7.83
CA SER A 302 28.46 -63.81 -6.75
C SER A 302 28.77 -64.58 -5.48
N ARG A 303 28.72 -63.90 -4.33
CA ARG A 303 28.55 -64.53 -3.02
C ARG A 303 27.35 -63.92 -2.31
N ALA A 304 26.58 -64.80 -1.69
CA ALA A 304 25.28 -64.48 -1.12
C ALA A 304 25.38 -63.88 0.30
N ALA A 305 24.27 -63.26 0.69
CA ALA A 305 23.76 -63.14 2.05
C ALA A 305 24.71 -62.68 3.17
N SER A 306 24.39 -61.51 3.73
CA SER A 306 24.41 -61.40 5.20
C SER A 306 23.16 -60.68 5.69
N THR A 307 22.48 -61.31 6.64
CA THR A 307 21.23 -60.86 7.26
C THR A 307 21.42 -59.68 8.20
N VAL A 308 20.54 -58.69 8.12
CA VAL A 308 20.24 -57.80 9.25
C VAL A 308 18.78 -58.01 9.64
N ARG A 309 18.54 -58.66 10.78
CA ARG A 309 17.23 -58.76 11.43
C ARG A 309 17.04 -57.56 12.35
N PHE A 310 15.93 -56.84 12.21
CA PHE A 310 15.36 -56.02 13.28
C PHE A 310 14.08 -56.71 13.78
N PRO A 311 13.91 -56.93 15.10
CA PRO A 311 12.70 -57.51 15.66
C PRO A 311 11.63 -56.45 15.96
N GLY A 312 10.36 -56.86 16.02
CA GLY A 312 9.31 -56.11 16.71
C GLY A 312 8.27 -55.41 15.82
N ALA A 313 7.49 -56.19 15.07
CA ALA A 313 6.21 -55.70 14.54
C ALA A 313 5.10 -55.81 15.60
N LEU A 314 4.16 -54.86 15.59
CA LEU A 314 2.84 -55.04 16.18
C LEU A 314 1.80 -54.33 15.30
N SER A 315 1.26 -55.09 14.35
CA SER A 315 0.24 -54.65 13.39
C SER A 315 -1.15 -55.01 13.90
N VAL A 316 -2.08 -54.05 13.95
CA VAL A 316 -3.52 -54.34 13.92
C VAL A 316 -4.28 -53.30 13.07
N LEU A 317 -4.58 -53.70 11.84
CA LEU A 317 -5.76 -53.31 11.05
C LEU A 317 -6.20 -54.59 10.32
N PRO A 318 -7.50 -54.84 10.13
CA PRO A 318 -8.13 -54.43 8.88
C PRO A 318 -9.64 -54.07 8.99
N GLY A 319 -10.19 -53.48 7.91
CA GLY A 319 -11.63 -53.30 7.74
C GLY A 319 -11.98 -52.44 6.53
N ILE A 320 -12.35 -53.07 5.40
CA ILE A 320 -12.59 -52.41 4.10
C ILE A 320 -14.06 -52.59 3.66
N SER A 321 -14.81 -51.48 3.58
CA SER A 321 -15.94 -51.20 2.64
C SER A 321 -17.15 -52.19 2.54
N PRO A 322 -18.16 -51.96 1.67
CA PRO A 322 -18.75 -50.72 1.11
C PRO A 322 -20.31 -50.68 1.25
N GLN A 323 -20.99 -49.90 0.38
CA GLN A 323 -22.45 -49.78 0.12
C GLN A 323 -23.18 -48.69 0.94
N GLY A 324 -24.19 -47.97 0.40
CA GLY A 324 -24.84 -48.09 -0.93
C GLY A 324 -25.54 -46.79 -1.40
N ARG A 325 -25.94 -46.78 -2.68
CA ARG A 325 -26.68 -45.68 -3.35
C ARG A 325 -28.21 -45.78 -3.11
N SER A 326 -28.95 -44.75 -3.56
CA SER A 326 -30.40 -44.70 -3.91
C SER A 326 -31.24 -43.79 -3.00
N ALA A 327 -32.24 -43.02 -3.45
CA ALA A 327 -32.49 -42.38 -4.75
C ALA A 327 -33.58 -41.28 -4.56
N SER A 328 -33.68 -40.33 -5.50
CA SER A 328 -34.92 -39.58 -5.78
C SER A 328 -35.93 -40.51 -6.51
N PRO A 329 -37.26 -40.25 -6.63
CA PRO A 329 -37.87 -38.91 -6.80
C PRO A 329 -39.26 -38.67 -6.14
N GLY A 330 -39.79 -37.44 -6.27
CA GLY A 330 -41.19 -37.13 -5.89
C GLY A 330 -41.66 -35.78 -6.43
N ARG A 331 -42.49 -35.78 -7.49
CA ARG A 331 -42.97 -34.59 -8.21
C ARG A 331 -44.51 -34.55 -8.24
N ARG A 332 -45.13 -33.41 -7.92
CA ARG A 332 -46.51 -32.92 -8.24
C ARG A 332 -46.67 -31.54 -7.54
N THR A 333 -46.96 -30.39 -8.19
CA THR A 333 -48.23 -29.91 -8.81
C THR A 333 -49.43 -30.09 -7.86
N THR A 334 -50.16 -29.09 -7.35
CA THR A 334 -50.85 -27.90 -7.93
C THR A 334 -51.09 -26.81 -6.83
N ALA A 335 -51.64 -25.59 -7.01
CA ALA A 335 -51.76 -24.61 -8.13
C ALA A 335 -52.27 -23.22 -7.57
N THR A 336 -52.97 -22.43 -8.42
CA THR A 336 -53.83 -21.22 -8.19
C THR A 336 -54.54 -21.08 -6.83
N THR A 337 -54.76 -19.88 -6.28
CA THR A 337 -55.67 -18.82 -6.82
C THR A 337 -55.30 -17.35 -6.52
N ARG A 338 -56.03 -16.43 -7.18
CA ARG A 338 -55.98 -14.96 -7.05
C ARG A 338 -56.50 -14.44 -5.69
N GLY A 339 -56.01 -13.25 -5.32
CA GLY A 339 -56.63 -12.27 -4.42
C GLY A 339 -56.06 -10.91 -4.77
#